data_AF-A0A971MEF6-F1
#
_entry.id   AF-A0A971MEF6-F1
#
_cell.length_a   1.000
_cell.length_b   1.000
_cell.length_c   1.000
_cell.angle_alpha   90.00
_cell.angle_beta   90.00
_cell.angle_gamma   90.00
#
_symmetry.space_group_name_H-M   'P 1'
#
loop_
_entity.id
_entity.type
_entity.pdbx_description
1 polymer ?
#
loop_
_entity_poly.entity_id
_entity_poly.type
_entity_poly.pdbx_seq_one_letter_code
_entity_poly.pdbx_strand_id
1 'polypeptide(L)'
;SQLTQYANEMDAKPYALDGNTSGKLEGYAIDSSGVVVGIFTNGERKALAQIMLAKFDNPMGLQKIGGNFFIDTRNSGEPQYGVAASGGFGAIAPGTLEASNVDLAMEFTEMITTQRGFQANSRIITTSDEMLQELVNMKR
;
A
#
# COMPACT_ATOMS: atom_id res chain seq x y z
N SER A 1 49.63 6.60 -15.86
CA SER A 1 50.93 6.92 -15.24
C SER A 1 51.23 8.39 -15.52
N GLN A 2 50.98 9.27 -14.55
CA GLN A 2 51.25 10.71 -14.64
C GLN A 2 52.00 11.11 -13.37
N LEU A 3 53.28 10.75 -13.31
CA LEU A 3 54.22 11.27 -12.32
C LEU A 3 55.16 12.20 -13.08
N THR A 4 55.17 13.48 -12.72
CA THR A 4 56.05 14.50 -13.29
C THR A 4 56.93 15.05 -12.19
N GLN A 5 58.23 15.22 -12.45
CA GLN A 5 59.20 15.71 -11.47
C GLN A 5 59.59 17.17 -11.79
N TYR A 6 59.49 18.04 -10.79
CA TYR A 6 59.94 19.43 -10.83
C TYR A 6 60.78 19.75 -9.57
N ALA A 7 61.62 20.79 -9.61
CA ALA A 7 62.52 21.17 -8.52
C ALA A 7 61.83 21.94 -7.36
N ASN A 8 60.64 21.49 -6.96
CA ASN A 8 59.83 22.05 -5.86
C ASN A 8 59.64 21.01 -4.75
N GLU A 9 59.00 21.37 -3.63
CA GLU A 9 58.59 20.43 -2.58
C GLU A 9 57.76 19.27 -3.18
N MET A 10 58.06 18.04 -2.75
CA MET A 10 57.35 16.85 -3.23
C MET A 10 55.91 16.86 -2.70
N ASP A 11 54.95 16.96 -3.62
CA ASP A 11 53.53 16.77 -3.34
C ASP A 11 53.00 15.61 -4.19
N ALA A 12 52.40 14.62 -3.53
CA ALA A 12 51.86 13.43 -4.17
C ALA A 12 50.34 13.41 -3.96
N LYS A 13 49.59 13.74 -5.01
CA LYS A 13 48.12 13.62 -4.98
C LYS A 13 47.74 12.13 -5.02
N PRO A 14 46.87 11.66 -4.11
CA PRO A 14 46.44 10.26 -4.12
C PRO A 14 45.70 9.95 -5.43
N TYR A 15 46.08 8.81 -6.04
CA TYR A 15 45.33 8.22 -7.14
C TYR A 15 44.00 7.70 -6.60
N ALA A 16 42.89 7.94 -7.30
CA ALA A 16 41.61 7.38 -6.92
C ALA A 16 41.70 5.85 -6.93
N LEU A 17 41.73 5.25 -5.73
CA LEU A 17 41.66 3.80 -5.57
C LEU A 17 40.19 3.41 -5.50
N ASP A 18 39.70 2.71 -6.51
CA ASP A 18 38.33 2.18 -6.57
C ASP A 18 38.18 0.85 -5.78
N GLY A 19 39.03 0.64 -4.76
CA GLY A 19 39.14 -0.61 -4.03
C GLY A 19 38.51 -0.53 -2.64
N ASN A 20 37.43 -1.28 -2.42
CA ASN A 20 36.86 -1.48 -1.09
C ASN A 20 37.32 -2.82 -0.50
N THR A 21 37.52 -2.86 0.82
CA THR A 21 37.69 -4.11 1.56
C THR A 21 36.38 -4.89 1.57
N SER A 22 36.44 -6.21 1.73
CA SER A 22 35.23 -7.03 1.84
C SER A 22 34.43 -6.60 3.08
N GLY A 23 33.20 -6.11 2.86
CA GLY A 23 32.27 -5.71 3.91
C GLY A 23 31.18 -6.76 4.12
N LYS A 24 30.68 -6.88 5.34
CA LYS A 24 29.47 -7.64 5.63
C LYS A 24 28.27 -6.69 5.60
N LEU A 25 27.07 -7.22 5.36
CA LEU A 25 25.84 -6.42 5.43
C LEU A 25 25.62 -6.02 6.89
N GLU A 26 25.56 -4.71 7.15
CA GLU A 26 25.34 -4.12 8.47
C GLU A 26 23.88 -3.68 8.64
N GLY A 27 23.27 -3.18 7.58
CA GLY A 27 21.88 -2.76 7.58
C GLY A 27 21.29 -2.68 6.18
N TYR A 28 20.01 -2.36 6.10
CA TYR A 28 19.33 -2.09 4.85
C TYR A 28 18.37 -0.89 5.00
N ALA A 29 18.15 -0.20 3.91
CA ALA A 29 17.17 0.88 3.81
C ALA A 29 16.36 0.69 2.52
N ILE A 30 15.12 1.18 2.51
CA ILE A 30 14.26 1.14 1.33
C ILE A 30 14.06 2.59 0.90
N ASP A 31 14.36 2.89 -0.36
CA ASP A 31 14.10 4.20 -0.94
C ASP A 31 12.65 4.34 -1.43
N SER A 32 12.22 5.57 -1.66
CA SER A 32 10.92 5.94 -2.23
C SER A 32 10.63 5.35 -3.62
N SER A 33 11.69 5.03 -4.37
CA SER A 33 11.63 4.28 -5.62
C SER A 33 11.42 2.77 -5.43
N GLY A 34 11.38 2.28 -4.19
CA GLY A 34 11.26 0.86 -3.85
C GLY A 34 12.55 0.05 -3.98
N VAL A 35 13.69 0.72 -4.20
CA VAL A 35 15.00 0.07 -4.19
C VAL A 35 15.40 -0.25 -2.74
N VAL A 36 15.73 -1.52 -2.49
CA VAL A 36 16.33 -1.97 -1.23
C VAL A 36 17.84 -1.80 -1.32
N VAL A 37 18.39 -0.88 -0.52
CA VAL A 37 19.82 -0.57 -0.46
C VAL A 37 20.42 -1.22 0.78
N GLY A 38 21.41 -2.08 0.57
CA GLY A 38 22.24 -2.63 1.65
C GLY A 38 23.36 -1.68 2.01
N ILE A 39 23.59 -1.51 3.31
CA ILE A 39 24.69 -0.74 3.89
C ILE A 39 25.69 -1.76 4.44
N PHE A 40 26.92 -1.71 3.96
CA PHE A 40 27.97 -2.66 4.31
C PHE A 40 28.99 -2.03 5.27
N THR A 41 29.66 -2.87 6.07
CA THR A 41 30.66 -2.44 7.07
C THR A 41 31.89 -1.74 6.48
N ASN A 42 32.09 -1.86 5.15
CA ASN A 42 33.14 -1.17 4.41
C ASN A 42 32.73 0.24 3.94
N GLY A 43 31.55 0.72 4.33
CA GLY A 43 30.99 2.01 3.93
C GLY A 43 30.31 2.01 2.56
N GLU A 44 30.31 0.87 1.84
CA GLU A 44 29.67 0.75 0.54
C GLU A 44 28.16 0.62 0.69
N ARG A 45 27.43 1.27 -0.23
CA ARG A 45 25.99 1.13 -0.40
C ARG A 45 25.70 0.46 -1.72
N LYS A 46 24.99 -0.65 -1.70
CA LYS A 46 24.67 -1.41 -2.89
C LYS A 46 23.18 -1.68 -2.97
N ALA A 47 22.59 -1.47 -4.15
CA ALA A 47 21.22 -1.90 -4.42
C ALA A 47 21.16 -3.43 -4.43
N LEU A 48 20.32 -4.01 -3.56
CA LEU A 48 20.16 -5.45 -3.39
C LEU A 48 18.95 -5.98 -4.15
N ALA A 49 17.84 -5.25 -4.09
CA ALA A 49 16.57 -5.67 -4.67
C ALA A 49 15.70 -4.47 -5.05
N GLN A 50 14.63 -4.73 -5.80
CA GLN A 50 13.62 -3.76 -6.19
C GLN A 50 12.25 -4.32 -5.82
N ILE A 51 11.46 -3.51 -5.11
CA ILE A 51 10.04 -3.82 -4.86
C ILE A 51 9.27 -3.48 -6.13
N MET A 52 8.51 -4.46 -6.64
CA MET A 52 7.60 -4.28 -7.77
C MET A 52 6.20 -3.99 -7.25
N LEU A 53 5.52 -3.05 -7.91
CA LEU A 53 4.12 -2.76 -7.66
C LEU A 53 3.26 -3.36 -8.77
N ALA A 54 2.05 -3.79 -8.43
CA ALA A 54 1.05 -4.22 -9.37
C ALA A 54 -0.11 -3.22 -9.39
N LYS A 55 -0.54 -2.84 -10.59
CA LYS A 55 -1.70 -1.99 -10.82
C LYS A 55 -2.72 -2.78 -11.64
N PHE A 56 -3.99 -2.55 -11.34
CA PHE A 56 -5.11 -3.15 -12.06
C PHE A 56 -5.95 -2.04 -12.67
N ASP A 57 -6.53 -2.29 -13.84
CA ASP A 57 -7.40 -1.33 -14.51
C ASP A 57 -8.68 -1.08 -13.69
N ASN A 58 -9.20 -2.12 -13.04
CA ASN A 58 -10.36 -2.02 -12.15
C ASN A 58 -10.06 -2.59 -10.74
N PRO A 59 -9.62 -1.75 -9.79
CA PRO A 59 -9.36 -2.19 -8.41
C PRO A 59 -10.59 -2.76 -7.69
N MET A 60 -11.80 -2.29 -8.02
CA MET A 60 -13.05 -2.78 -7.41
C MET A 60 -13.42 -4.18 -7.90
N GLY A 61 -12.80 -4.65 -8.98
CA GLY A 61 -12.94 -6.01 -9.48
C GLY A 61 -12.11 -7.04 -8.71
N LEU A 62 -11.20 -6.61 -7.81
CA LEU A 62 -10.36 -7.52 -7.05
C LEU A 62 -11.17 -8.28 -5.99
N GLN A 63 -10.87 -9.57 -5.83
CA GLN A 63 -11.52 -10.37 -4.80
C GLN A 63 -10.67 -10.36 -3.52
N LYS A 64 -11.30 -10.00 -2.40
CA LYS A 64 -10.65 -10.06 -1.08
C LYS A 64 -10.57 -11.51 -0.60
N ILE A 65 -9.37 -11.99 -0.30
CA ILE A 65 -9.12 -13.37 0.19
C ILE A 65 -8.89 -13.44 1.70
N GLY A 66 -8.94 -12.30 2.40
CA GLY A 66 -8.74 -12.18 3.84
C GLY A 66 -7.39 -11.57 4.20
N GLY A 67 -7.22 -11.13 5.46
CA GLY A 67 -5.95 -10.57 5.95
C GLY A 67 -5.44 -9.34 5.18
N ASN A 68 -6.33 -8.54 4.57
CA ASN A 68 -6.02 -7.43 3.65
C ASN A 68 -5.37 -7.85 2.31
N PHE A 69 -5.36 -9.14 1.99
CA PHE A 69 -4.92 -9.63 0.70
C PHE A 69 -6.08 -9.66 -0.32
N PHE A 70 -5.69 -9.42 -1.57
CA PHE A 70 -6.57 -9.42 -2.72
C PHE A 70 -5.99 -10.32 -3.82
N ILE A 71 -6.87 -10.95 -4.58
CA ILE A 71 -6.52 -11.72 -5.78
C ILE A 71 -7.19 -11.09 -7.01
N ASP A 72 -6.53 -11.25 -8.14
CA ASP A 72 -7.05 -10.83 -9.43
C ASP A 72 -8.27 -11.66 -9.84
N THR A 73 -9.18 -11.01 -10.54
CA THR A 73 -10.35 -11.65 -11.13
C THR A 73 -10.48 -11.24 -12.58
N ARG A 74 -11.37 -11.91 -13.31
CA ARG A 74 -11.69 -11.51 -14.68
C ARG A 74 -12.18 -10.07 -14.79
N ASN A 75 -12.79 -9.52 -13.73
CA ASN A 75 -13.32 -8.16 -13.72
C ASN A 75 -12.30 -7.10 -13.29
N SER A 76 -11.19 -7.48 -12.65
CA SER A 76 -10.11 -6.54 -12.31
C SER A 76 -9.18 -6.25 -13.48
N GLY A 77 -9.13 -7.15 -14.46
CA GLY A 77 -8.13 -7.16 -15.51
C GLY A 77 -6.83 -7.83 -15.06
N GLU A 78 -5.87 -7.92 -15.98
CA GLU A 78 -4.55 -8.48 -15.73
C GLU A 78 -3.67 -7.52 -14.91
N PRO A 79 -2.79 -8.03 -14.05
CA PRO A 79 -1.87 -7.20 -13.27
C PRO A 79 -0.82 -6.53 -14.17
N GLN A 80 -0.76 -5.20 -14.13
CA GLN A 80 0.32 -4.42 -14.73
C GLN A 80 1.41 -4.20 -13.70
N TYR A 81 2.60 -4.75 -13.95
CA TYR A 81 3.74 -4.61 -13.05
C TYR A 81 4.60 -3.40 -13.39
N GLY A 82 5.08 -2.71 -12.36
CA GLY A 82 5.93 -1.54 -12.53
C GLY A 82 6.79 -1.22 -11.31
N VAL A 83 7.63 -0.21 -11.48
CA VAL A 83 8.49 0.33 -10.42
C VAL A 83 7.80 1.53 -9.78
N ALA A 84 7.95 1.68 -8.47
CA ALA A 84 7.43 2.83 -7.75
C ALA A 84 7.99 4.16 -8.30
N ALA A 85 7.19 5.22 -8.19
CA ALA A 85 7.50 6.58 -8.67
C ALA A 85 7.74 6.72 -10.21
N SER A 86 7.38 5.72 -11.01
CA SER A 86 7.48 5.75 -12.48
C SER A 86 6.22 5.19 -13.14
N GLY A 87 5.97 5.50 -14.42
CA GLY A 87 4.92 4.85 -15.21
C GLY A 87 3.48 5.00 -14.67
N GLY A 88 3.19 6.06 -13.90
CA GLY A 88 1.88 6.26 -13.28
C GLY A 88 1.63 5.42 -12.01
N PHE A 89 2.69 4.81 -11.46
CA PHE A 89 2.69 4.21 -10.13
C PHE A 89 3.05 5.25 -9.06
N GLY A 90 2.47 5.11 -7.86
CA GLY A 90 2.81 5.94 -6.72
C GLY A 90 4.22 5.70 -6.20
N ALA A 91 4.72 6.58 -5.34
CA ALA A 91 5.97 6.40 -4.62
C ALA A 91 5.75 5.56 -3.34
N ILE A 92 6.80 4.89 -2.88
CA ILE A 92 6.79 4.21 -1.58
C ILE A 92 7.20 5.22 -0.51
N ALA A 93 6.51 5.23 0.62
CA ALA A 93 6.87 6.03 1.79
C ALA A 93 7.50 5.12 2.86
N PRO A 94 8.83 4.95 2.88
CA PRO A 94 9.49 4.01 3.79
C PRO A 94 9.27 4.41 5.25
N GLY A 95 9.01 3.42 6.11
CA GLY A 95 8.79 3.63 7.54
C GLY A 95 7.41 4.20 7.91
N THR A 96 6.47 4.26 6.97
CA THR A 96 5.09 4.69 7.22
C THR A 96 4.10 3.53 7.04
N LEU A 97 2.91 3.64 7.62
CA LEU A 97 1.83 2.67 7.49
C LEU A 97 0.57 3.40 6.99
N GLU A 98 -0.06 2.87 5.95
CA GLU A 98 -1.32 3.42 5.43
C GLU A 98 -2.47 3.16 6.40
N ALA A 99 -3.19 4.22 6.75
CA ALA A 99 -4.36 4.14 7.63
C ALA A 99 -5.62 3.80 6.82
N SER A 100 -6.61 3.21 7.49
CA SER A 100 -7.93 2.98 6.90
C SER A 100 -8.56 4.29 6.43
N ASN A 101 -9.19 4.28 5.27
CA ASN A 101 -9.94 5.40 4.71
C ASN A 101 -11.37 5.55 5.30
N VAL A 102 -11.65 4.92 6.45
CA VAL A 102 -12.99 4.83 7.05
C VAL A 102 -13.22 5.98 8.03
N ASP A 103 -14.31 6.72 7.85
CA ASP A 103 -14.77 7.73 8.80
C ASP A 103 -15.83 7.15 9.75
N LEU A 104 -15.44 6.94 11.00
CA LEU A 104 -16.31 6.35 12.02
C LEU A 104 -17.60 7.13 12.26
N ALA A 105 -17.59 8.47 12.17
CA ALA A 105 -18.79 9.26 12.43
C ALA A 105 -19.86 9.06 11.34
N MET A 106 -19.41 8.94 10.09
CA MET A 106 -20.27 8.65 8.94
C MET A 106 -20.83 7.23 9.03
N GLU A 107 -19.97 6.24 9.29
CA GLU A 107 -20.38 4.83 9.44
C GLU A 107 -21.40 4.64 10.58
N PHE A 108 -21.23 5.32 11.71
CA PHE A 108 -22.22 5.27 12.79
C PHE A 108 -23.56 5.90 12.39
N THR A 109 -23.54 7.01 11.65
CA THR A 109 -24.76 7.66 11.18
C THR A 109 -25.51 6.78 10.18
N GLU A 110 -24.79 6.12 9.27
CA GLU A 110 -25.36 5.17 8.32
C GLU A 110 -25.92 3.93 9.03
N MET A 111 -25.23 3.41 10.05
CA MET A 111 -25.74 2.33 10.90
C MET A 111 -27.04 2.73 11.60
N ILE A 112 -27.10 3.91 12.22
CA ILE A 112 -28.30 4.41 12.91
C ILE A 112 -29.46 4.57 11.91
N THR A 113 -29.18 5.08 10.72
CA THR A 113 -30.18 5.28 9.66
C THR A 113 -30.73 3.94 9.19
N THR A 114 -29.85 2.97 8.95
CA THR A 114 -30.22 1.59 8.57
C THR A 114 -31.04 0.92 9.66
N GLN A 115 -30.66 1.07 10.93
CA GLN A 115 -31.41 0.55 12.08
C GLN A 115 -32.81 1.17 12.20
N ARG A 116 -32.91 2.50 12.04
CA ARG A 116 -34.21 3.20 12.06
C ARG A 116 -35.10 2.77 10.89
N GLY A 117 -34.51 2.59 9.70
CA GLY A 117 -35.21 2.05 8.53
C GLY A 117 -35.75 0.64 8.80
N PHE A 118 -34.94 -0.24 9.39
CA PHE A 118 -35.37 -1.58 9.79
C PHE A 118 -36.50 -1.53 10.83
N GLN A 119 -36.39 -0.70 11.86
CA GLN A 119 -37.45 -0.53 12.87
C GLN A 119 -38.75 0.01 12.27
N ALA A 120 -38.68 0.98 11.36
CA ALA A 120 -39.84 1.52 10.67
C ALA A 120 -40.52 0.44 9.82
N ASN A 121 -39.74 -0.34 9.06
CA ASN A 121 -40.25 -1.45 8.26
C ASN A 121 -40.94 -2.51 9.14
N SER A 122 -40.33 -2.88 10.28
CA SER A 122 -40.94 -3.82 11.22
C SER A 122 -42.27 -3.31 11.80
N ARG A 123 -42.36 -2.01 12.14
CA ARG A 123 -43.61 -1.42 12.62
C ARG A 123 -44.70 -1.43 11.55
N ILE A 124 -44.36 -1.08 10.30
CA ILE A 124 -45.29 -1.14 9.17
C ILE A 124 -45.87 -2.55 9.01
N ILE A 125 -45.03 -3.58 9.14
CA ILE A 125 -45.47 -4.99 9.10
C ILE A 125 -46.45 -5.28 10.24
N THR A 126 -46.07 -4.97 11.49
CA THR A 126 -46.95 -5.23 12.66
C THR A 126 -48.30 -4.53 12.53
N THR A 127 -48.31 -3.25 12.15
CA THR A 127 -49.57 -2.52 11.96
C THR A 127 -50.41 -3.07 10.82
N SER A 128 -49.77 -3.58 9.75
CA SER A 128 -50.47 -4.21 8.64
C SER A 128 -51.10 -5.54 9.07
N ASP A 129 -50.38 -6.34 9.86
CA ASP A 129 -50.89 -7.60 10.41
C ASP A 129 -52.07 -7.38 11.37
N GLU A 130 -51.99 -6.35 12.22
CA GLU A 130 -53.09 -5.96 13.12
C GLU A 130 -54.36 -5.57 12.33
N MET A 131 -54.24 -4.74 11.29
CA MET A 131 -55.37 -4.38 10.43
C MET A 131 -55.96 -5.59 9.70
N LEU A 132 -55.13 -6.50 9.20
CA LEU A 132 -55.60 -7.73 8.55
C LEU A 132 -56.38 -8.61 9.53
N GLN A 133 -55.92 -8.71 10.77
CA GLN A 133 -56.59 -9.48 11.81
C GLN A 133 -57.94 -8.87 12.18
N GLU A 134 -58.03 -7.54 12.27
CA GLU A 134 -59.29 -6.83 12.52
C GLU A 134 -60.31 -7.04 11.37
N LEU A 135 -59.86 -6.98 10.12
CA LEU A 135 -60.70 -7.26 8.94
C LEU A 135 -61.26 -8.68 8.93
N VAL A 136 -60.46 -9.68 9.30
CA VAL A 136 -60.92 -11.08 9.40
C VAL A 136 -61.97 -11.23 10.49
N ASN A 137 -61.81 -10.53 11.62
CA ASN A 137 -62.74 -10.59 12.75
C ASN A 137 -64.07 -9.87 12.49
N MET A 138 -64.11 -8.86 11.60
CA MET A 138 -65.35 -8.19 11.19
C MET A 138 -66.26 -9.02 10.27
N LYS A 139 -65.76 -10.11 9.67
CA LYS A 139 -66.55 -10.98 8.78
C LYS A 139 -67.44 -11.98 9.55
N ARG A 140 -67.50 -11.91 10.88
CA ARG A 140 -68.36 -12.75 11.73
C ARG A 140 -69.66 -12.07 12.13
#